data_AF-A0A7Z0NMU2-F1
#
_entry.id   AF-A0A7Z0NMU2-F1
#
_cell.length_a   1.000
_cell.length_b   1.000
_cell.length_c   1.000
_cell.angle_alpha   90.00
_cell.angle_beta   90.00
_cell.angle_gamma   90.00
#
_symmetry.space_group_name_H-M   'P 1'
#
loop_
_entity.id
_entity.type
_entity.pdbx_description
1 polymer ?
#
loop_
_entity_poly.entity_id
_entity_poly.type
_entity_poly.pdbx_seq_one_letter_code
_entity_poly.pdbx_strand_id
1 'polypeptide(L)'
;MRTARLPRQCRGATEPGQVALTRFLVVLTDVRSQDRGRDERASPERRRQVVGASSREAAERIAGAFMALGMVRAGRQRVKLIAIGRRHTRG
;
A
#
# COMPACT_ATOMS: atom_id res chain seq x y z
N MET A 1 -24.55 -33.17 46.46
CA MET A 1 -23.53 -33.48 45.42
C MET A 1 -23.61 -32.42 44.33
N ARG A 2 -22.55 -31.63 44.18
CA ARG A 2 -22.37 -30.60 43.14
C ARG A 2 -21.97 -31.27 41.83
N THR A 3 -22.67 -31.00 40.74
CA THR A 3 -22.15 -31.22 39.38
C THR A 3 -22.13 -29.89 38.65
N ALA A 4 -20.91 -29.50 38.27
CA ALA A 4 -20.59 -28.22 37.67
C ALA A 4 -21.29 -28.05 36.32
N ARG A 5 -21.99 -26.93 36.17
CA ARG A 5 -22.49 -26.42 34.89
C ARG A 5 -21.26 -25.94 34.10
N LEU A 6 -20.78 -26.76 33.16
CA LEU A 6 -19.79 -26.32 32.18
C LEU A 6 -20.35 -25.08 31.44
N PRO A 7 -19.63 -23.96 31.39
CA PRO A 7 -20.05 -22.88 30.52
C PRO A 7 -20.03 -23.41 29.10
N ARG A 8 -21.21 -23.42 28.45
CA ARG A 8 -21.30 -23.49 27.00
C ARG A 8 -20.44 -22.36 26.49
N GLN A 9 -19.32 -22.73 25.89
CA GLN A 9 -18.43 -21.81 25.21
C GLN A 9 -19.31 -21.12 24.18
N CYS A 10 -19.66 -19.86 24.45
CA CYS A 10 -20.14 -18.95 23.43
C CYS A 10 -18.99 -18.89 22.44
N ARG A 11 -19.06 -19.73 21.41
CA ARG A 11 -18.21 -19.68 20.24
C ARG A 11 -18.51 -18.31 19.66
N GLY A 12 -17.68 -17.33 20.05
CA GLY A 12 -17.69 -16.02 19.42
C GLY A 12 -17.58 -16.32 17.94
N ALA A 13 -18.66 -16.06 17.22
CA ALA A 13 -18.62 -16.05 15.79
C ALA A 13 -17.60 -14.97 15.45
N THR A 14 -16.37 -15.37 15.18
CA THR A 14 -15.44 -14.56 14.43
C THR A 14 -16.02 -14.52 13.02
N GLU A 15 -17.05 -13.68 12.85
CA GLU A 15 -17.26 -12.96 11.60
C GLU A 15 -15.85 -12.59 11.13
N PRO A 16 -15.42 -12.87 9.88
CA PRO A 16 -14.15 -12.38 9.40
C PRO A 16 -14.23 -10.85 9.42
N GLY A 17 -13.86 -10.29 10.56
CA GLY A 17 -13.96 -8.90 10.91
C GLY A 17 -13.11 -8.18 9.92
N GLN A 18 -13.77 -7.62 8.94
CA GLN A 18 -13.29 -6.74 7.89
C GLN A 18 -11.95 -6.10 8.26
N VAL A 19 -10.85 -6.79 7.97
CA VAL A 19 -9.52 -6.30 8.33
C VAL A 19 -9.28 -5.17 7.36
N ALA A 20 -9.43 -3.95 7.84
CA ALA A 20 -9.25 -2.75 7.06
C ALA A 20 -7.76 -2.58 6.73
N LEU A 21 -7.27 -3.36 5.77
CA LEU A 21 -5.88 -3.33 5.35
C LEU A 21 -5.67 -2.07 4.51
N THR A 22 -4.86 -1.16 5.05
CA THR A 22 -4.37 -0.02 4.28
C THR A 22 -3.49 -0.56 3.16
N ARG A 23 -3.90 -0.35 1.91
CA ARG A 23 -3.11 -0.74 0.74
C ARG A 23 -2.18 0.40 0.36
N PHE A 24 -0.98 0.06 -0.08
CA PHE A 24 -0.01 1.00 -0.59
C PHE A 24 0.23 0.74 -2.07
N LEU A 25 0.47 1.81 -2.84
CA LEU A 25 1.06 1.73 -4.16
C LEU A 25 2.45 2.36 -4.12
N VAL A 26 3.43 1.65 -4.65
CA VAL A 26 4.75 2.19 -4.95
C VAL A 26 4.80 2.45 -6.44
N VAL A 27 5.01 3.71 -6.82
CA VAL A 27 4.95 4.19 -8.20
C VAL A 27 6.34 4.68 -8.60
N LEU A 28 6.84 4.18 -9.73
CA LEU A 28 8.06 4.66 -10.37
C LEU A 28 7.68 5.56 -11.55
N THR A 29 8.13 6.81 -11.52
CA THR A 29 7.80 7.84 -12.51
C THR A 29 9.06 8.47 -13.10
N ASP A 30 8.97 9.03 -14.30
CA ASP A 30 10.04 9.81 -14.91
C ASP A 30 10.10 11.23 -14.33
N VAL A 31 11.30 11.75 -14.08
CA VAL A 31 11.52 13.14 -13.65
C VAL A 31 11.32 14.08 -14.82
N ARG A 32 10.40 15.04 -14.68
CA ARG A 32 10.22 16.13 -15.64
C ARG A 32 11.26 17.23 -15.44
N SER A 33 11.72 17.80 -16.55
CA SER A 33 12.72 18.87 -16.57
C SER A 33 12.17 20.27 -16.28
N GLN A 34 10.84 20.47 -16.28
CA GLN A 34 10.20 21.75 -15.94
C GLN A 34 8.98 21.54 -15.02
N ASP A 35 8.99 22.18 -13.84
CA ASP A 35 7.93 22.14 -12.81
C ASP A 35 7.06 23.43 -12.85
N ARG A 36 6.87 24.04 -14.03
CA ARG A 36 6.00 25.21 -14.17
C ARG A 36 4.55 24.76 -14.38
N GLY A 37 3.81 24.66 -13.28
CA GLY A 37 2.39 24.31 -13.26
C GLY A 37 2.15 22.82 -12.99
N ARG A 38 2.52 22.38 -11.78
CA ARG A 38 2.25 21.01 -11.30
C ARG A 38 0.74 20.76 -11.22
N ASP A 39 0.17 20.24 -12.30
CA ASP A 39 -1.18 19.68 -12.33
C ASP A 39 -1.13 18.19 -12.71
N GLU A 40 -1.12 17.34 -11.70
CA GLU A 40 -1.13 15.88 -11.86
C GLU A 40 -2.46 15.35 -12.43
N ARG A 41 -3.51 16.18 -12.56
CA ARG A 41 -4.75 15.84 -13.29
C ARG A 41 -4.63 16.16 -14.78
N ALA A 42 -4.11 17.34 -15.16
CA ALA A 42 -4.02 17.75 -16.56
C ALA A 42 -2.80 17.18 -17.29
N SER A 43 -1.73 16.84 -16.57
CA SER A 43 -0.48 16.32 -17.17
C SER A 43 0.21 15.32 -16.23
N PRO A 44 -0.38 14.13 -16.03
CA PRO A 44 0.16 13.15 -15.09
C PRO A 44 1.59 12.76 -15.46
N GLU A 45 2.43 12.56 -14.44
CA GLU A 45 3.78 12.06 -14.66
C GLU A 45 3.75 10.67 -15.34
N ARG A 46 4.66 10.41 -16.27
CA ARG A 46 4.67 9.14 -17.02
C ARG A 46 5.06 8.02 -16.06
N ARG A 47 4.08 7.19 -15.68
CA ARG A 47 4.25 6.06 -14.77
C ARG A 47 4.85 4.90 -15.54
N ARG A 48 5.97 4.35 -15.05
CA ARG A 48 6.62 3.19 -15.66
C ARG A 48 6.29 1.90 -14.96
N GLN A 49 6.15 1.94 -13.64
CA GLN A 49 5.82 0.76 -12.85
C GLN A 49 4.99 1.14 -11.64
N VAL A 50 4.02 0.30 -11.32
CA VAL A 50 3.16 0.43 -10.14
C VAL A 50 3.11 -0.92 -9.44
N VAL A 51 3.46 -0.96 -8.17
CA VAL A 51 3.44 -2.17 -7.35
C VAL A 51 2.51 -1.95 -6.16
N GLY A 52 1.61 -2.90 -5.91
CA GLY A 52 0.76 -2.90 -4.73
C GLY A 52 1.43 -3.58 -3.55
N ALA A 53 1.23 -3.05 -2.34
CA ALA A 53 1.65 -3.67 -1.08
C ALA A 53 0.51 -3.62 -0.07
N SER A 54 0.36 -4.69 0.73
CA SER A 54 -0.67 -4.83 1.77
C SER A 54 -0.26 -4.22 3.11
N SER A 55 1.01 -3.86 3.27
CA SER A 55 1.53 -3.19 4.47
C SER A 55 2.51 -2.09 4.11
N ARG A 56 2.69 -1.15 5.04
CA ARG A 56 3.62 -0.03 4.88
C ARG A 56 5.06 -0.52 4.76
N GLU A 57 5.44 -1.46 5.61
CA GLU A 57 6.79 -2.02 5.63
C GLU A 57 7.15 -2.72 4.31
N ALA A 58 6.21 -3.49 3.73
CA ALA A 58 6.42 -4.08 2.41
C ALA A 58 6.58 -3.01 1.31
N ALA A 59 5.79 -1.94 1.37
CA ALA A 59 5.89 -0.83 0.45
C ALA A 59 7.25 -0.11 0.57
N GLU A 60 7.75 0.10 1.79
CA GLU A 60 9.06 0.71 2.05
C GLU A 60 10.21 -0.17 1.54
N ARG A 61 10.14 -1.49 1.73
CA ARG A 61 11.11 -2.43 1.13
C ARG A 61 11.13 -2.35 -0.40
N ILE A 62 9.96 -2.32 -1.03
CA ILE A 62 9.83 -2.18 -2.49
C ILE A 62 10.40 -0.83 -2.94
N ALA A 63 10.09 0.26 -2.23
CA ALA A 63 10.62 1.58 -2.54
C ALA A 63 12.15 1.60 -2.45
N GLY A 64 12.72 0.98 -1.40
CA GLY A 64 14.17 0.82 -1.24
C GLY A 64 14.82 0.07 -2.42
N ALA A 65 14.18 -1.00 -2.89
CA ALA A 65 14.63 -1.72 -4.08
C ALA A 65 14.62 -0.83 -5.34
N PHE A 66 13.58 -0.01 -5.53
CA PHE A 66 13.55 0.95 -6.63
C PHE A 66 14.60 2.06 -6.51
N MET A 67 14.95 2.49 -5.30
CA MET A 67 16.04 3.46 -5.09
C MET A 67 17.41 2.92 -5.50
N ALA A 68 17.59 1.59 -5.57
CA ALA A 68 18.82 0.99 -6.07
C ALA A 68 18.94 1.04 -7.62
N LEU A 69 17.86 1.34 -8.34
CA LEU A 69 17.88 1.40 -9.81
C LEU A 69 18.72 2.57 -10.31
N GLY A 70 19.57 2.31 -11.31
CA GLY A 70 20.45 3.31 -11.90
C GLY A 70 19.70 4.54 -12.42
N MET A 71 18.50 4.37 -12.97
CA MET A 71 17.66 5.48 -13.46
C MET A 71 17.17 6.41 -12.35
N VAL A 72 16.92 5.88 -11.14
CA VAL A 72 16.52 6.66 -9.97
C VAL A 72 17.73 7.41 -9.40
N ARG A 73 18.87 6.72 -9.27
CA ARG A 73 20.14 7.32 -8.82
C ARG A 73 20.67 8.39 -9.77
N ALA A 74 20.49 8.20 -11.08
CA ALA A 74 20.81 9.19 -12.11
C ALA A 74 19.85 10.39 -12.14
N GLY A 75 18.87 10.44 -11.23
CA GLY A 75 17.91 11.55 -11.14
C GLY A 75 16.91 11.62 -12.30
N ARG A 76 16.80 10.56 -13.11
CA ARG A 76 15.87 10.48 -14.25
C ARG A 76 14.51 9.93 -13.85
N GLN A 77 14.41 9.27 -12.69
CA GLN A 77 13.18 8.70 -12.16
C GLN A 77 12.98 9.01 -10.68
N ARG A 78 11.73 8.94 -10.22
CA ARG A 78 11.31 9.14 -8.83
C ARG A 78 10.43 7.99 -8.37
N VAL A 79 10.60 7.65 -7.10
CA VAL A 79 9.75 6.68 -6.41
C VAL A 79 8.76 7.46 -5.55
N LYS A 80 7.46 7.20 -5.74
CA LYS A 80 6.37 7.77 -4.95
C LYS A 80 5.65 6.65 -4.22
N LEU A 81 5.52 6.75 -2.90
CA LEU A 81 4.78 5.79 -2.08
C LEU A 81 3.45 6.41 -1.67
N ILE A 82 2.34 5.77 -2.05
CA ILE A 82 0.99 6.31 -1.93
C ILE A 82 0.16 5.35 -1.09
N ALA A 83 -0.36 5.82 0.05
CA ALA A 83 -1.36 5.10 0.82
C ALA A 83 -2.73 5.25 0.16
N ILE A 84 -3.34 4.14 -0.25
CA ILE A 84 -4.63 4.12 -0.95
C ILE A 84 -5.68 3.53 -0.03
N GLY A 85 -5.99 4.26 1.03
CA GLY A 85 -7.11 4.01 1.93
C GLY A 85 -7.23 2.58 2.47
N ARG A 86 -8.32 2.31 3.18
CA ARG A 86 -8.68 0.96 3.64
C ARG A 86 -9.43 0.28 2.51
N ARG A 87 -8.87 -0.79 1.95
CA ARG A 87 -9.63 -1.64 1.03
C ARG A 87 -10.40 -2.64 1.88
N HIS A 88 -11.72 -2.52 1.91
CA HIS A 88 -12.57 -3.58 2.44
C HIS A 88 -12.43 -4.79 1.52
N THR A 89 -11.73 -5.82 1.96
CA THR A 89 -11.80 -7.13 1.33
C THR A 89 -13.22 -7.66 1.55
N ARG A 90 -14.06 -7.64 0.51
CA ARG A 90 -15.28 -8.46 0.52
C ARG A 90 -14.81 -9.91 0.53
N GLY A 91 -15.11 -10.60 1.63
CA GLY A 91 -15.00 -12.05 1.72
C GLY A 91 -16.00 -12.73 0.81
#